data_AF-A0AAN6N1W7-F1
#
_entry.id   AF-A0AAN6N1W7-F1
#
_cell.length_a   1.000
_cell.length_b   1.000
_cell.length_c   1.000
_cell.angle_alpha   90.00
_cell.angle_beta   90.00
_cell.angle_gamma   90.00
#
_symmetry.space_group_name_H-M   'P 1'
#
loop_
_entity.id
_entity.type
_entity.pdbx_description
1 polymer ?
#
loop_
_entity_poly.entity_id
_entity_poly.type
_entity_poly.pdbx_seq_one_letter_code
_entity_poly.pdbx_strand_id
1 'polypeptide(L)'
;MRTSSAIALLSAVIAPHVAAQTSTSSSATTGSTTAAESPVTGKLGNATVVENNPPGIVYQATLPDTAFAKSAYPDGGNVKGQLTAVASPDGMGVIFRVQFSKLPKTGGPFLYHIHVDPVPSDGNCTATLAHLDPFIRGETPACNSSLPQTCQVGDLSGKYGKIDKDPFEVTYVDQFASTLEGIGAFFGNRSVVVHFANTTRITCASFAQVANGDGGLPASSGCSAESATSSSCSSTGTGVLAPTASSNLTTPALSTGGARPTTTGTASPSPSQAVVSAGTSVRLGSAAGVIAFAAAIMFML
;
A
#
# COMPACT_ATOMS: atom_id res chain seq x y z
N MET A 1 -44.90 -65.33 -32.14
CA MET A 1 -46.16 -64.74 -32.62
C MET A 1 -45.86 -63.92 -33.88
N ARG A 2 -46.74 -64.01 -34.89
CA ARG A 2 -46.92 -63.17 -36.10
C ARG A 2 -45.75 -62.37 -36.72
N THR A 3 -45.55 -62.66 -37.99
CA THR A 3 -44.80 -61.94 -39.04
C THR A 3 -45.24 -60.49 -39.25
N SER A 4 -44.35 -59.62 -39.75
CA SER A 4 -44.38 -59.13 -41.16
C SER A 4 -43.51 -57.89 -41.42
N SER A 5 -43.16 -57.72 -42.71
CA SER A 5 -42.28 -56.72 -43.32
C SER A 5 -42.66 -55.24 -43.13
N ALA A 6 -41.68 -54.36 -43.34
CA ALA A 6 -41.90 -53.00 -43.85
C ALA A 6 -40.83 -52.62 -44.88
N ILE A 7 -41.27 -52.20 -46.07
CA ILE A 7 -40.46 -51.57 -47.13
C ILE A 7 -40.73 -50.07 -47.05
N ALA A 8 -39.69 -49.23 -47.20
CA ALA A 8 -39.85 -47.78 -47.35
C ALA A 8 -39.06 -47.28 -48.57
N LEU A 9 -39.75 -46.57 -49.46
CA LEU A 9 -39.22 -46.05 -50.72
C LEU A 9 -38.86 -44.56 -50.61
N LEU A 10 -37.63 -44.25 -51.04
CA LEU A 10 -37.16 -43.12 -51.87
C LEU A 10 -37.90 -41.77 -51.97
N SER A 11 -37.07 -40.71 -52.08
CA SER A 11 -37.29 -39.44 -52.83
C SER A 11 -38.23 -38.38 -52.21
N ALA A 12 -37.95 -37.07 -52.20
CA ALA A 12 -37.04 -36.21 -52.97
C ALA A 12 -36.81 -34.85 -52.26
N VAL A 13 -35.78 -34.11 -52.68
CA VAL A 13 -35.47 -32.74 -52.24
C VAL A 13 -36.01 -31.72 -53.25
N ILE A 14 -36.81 -30.73 -52.81
CA ILE A 14 -36.95 -29.42 -53.48
C ILE A 14 -37.11 -28.33 -52.40
N ALA A 15 -36.30 -27.27 -52.48
CA ALA A 15 -36.40 -26.10 -51.62
C ALA A 15 -37.26 -24.99 -52.25
N PRO A 16 -37.87 -24.08 -51.46
CA PRO A 16 -38.27 -22.78 -51.96
C PRO A 16 -37.65 -21.60 -51.21
N HIS A 17 -37.09 -20.70 -52.02
CA HIS A 17 -37.24 -19.24 -51.95
C HIS A 17 -36.87 -18.48 -50.65
N VAL A 18 -35.77 -17.75 -50.74
CA VAL A 18 -35.47 -16.60 -49.89
C VAL A 18 -36.54 -15.52 -50.08
N ALA A 19 -37.07 -15.00 -48.97
CA ALA A 19 -37.85 -13.76 -48.92
C ALA A 19 -37.08 -12.74 -48.07
N ALA A 20 -36.62 -11.66 -48.69
CA ALA A 20 -35.93 -10.59 -47.98
C ALA A 20 -36.96 -9.76 -47.18
N GLN A 21 -36.89 -9.80 -45.85
CA GLN A 21 -37.62 -8.86 -44.99
C GLN A 21 -36.68 -7.73 -44.55
N THR A 22 -36.93 -6.54 -45.08
CA THR A 22 -36.32 -5.29 -44.62
C THR A 22 -36.87 -4.92 -43.24
N SER A 23 -36.24 -5.44 -42.20
CA SER A 23 -36.49 -5.02 -40.82
C SER A 23 -35.64 -3.79 -40.50
N THR A 24 -36.27 -2.62 -40.56
CA THR A 24 -35.68 -1.35 -40.07
C THR A 24 -35.50 -1.43 -38.56
N SER A 25 -34.35 -1.94 -38.13
CA SER A 25 -33.91 -1.97 -36.74
C SER A 25 -33.43 -0.58 -36.34
N SER A 26 -34.38 0.25 -35.91
CA SER A 26 -34.10 1.55 -35.29
C SER A 26 -33.18 1.34 -34.09
N SER A 27 -31.89 1.62 -34.29
CA SER A 27 -30.88 1.54 -33.25
C SER A 27 -31.08 2.69 -32.27
N ALA A 28 -31.99 2.49 -31.31
CA ALA A 28 -32.12 3.32 -30.14
C ALA A 28 -30.86 3.13 -29.28
N THR A 29 -29.81 3.88 -29.63
CA THR A 29 -28.64 4.04 -28.78
C THR A 29 -29.08 4.87 -27.59
N THR A 30 -29.66 4.21 -26.58
CA THR A 30 -29.74 4.75 -25.22
C THR A 30 -28.31 4.87 -24.71
N GLY A 31 -27.68 5.99 -25.07
CA GLY A 31 -26.44 6.44 -24.48
C GLY A 31 -26.70 6.65 -22.99
N SER A 32 -26.43 5.60 -22.21
CA SER A 32 -26.41 5.69 -20.76
C SER A 32 -25.20 6.54 -20.39
N THR A 33 -25.41 7.86 -20.38
CA THR A 33 -24.56 8.79 -19.65
C THR A 33 -24.75 8.48 -18.16
N THR A 34 -24.04 7.44 -17.72
CA THR A 34 -23.72 7.26 -16.31
C THR A 34 -23.01 8.54 -15.89
N ALA A 35 -23.72 9.39 -15.15
CA ALA A 35 -23.09 10.55 -14.52
C ALA A 35 -21.95 10.00 -13.66
N ALA A 36 -20.72 10.44 -13.93
CA ALA A 36 -19.57 10.02 -13.16
C ALA A 36 -19.78 10.49 -11.72
N GLU A 37 -20.12 9.56 -10.83
CA GLU A 37 -20.23 9.84 -9.41
C GLU A 37 -18.89 10.41 -8.93
N SER A 38 -18.94 11.53 -8.20
CA SER A 38 -17.72 12.17 -7.72
C SER A 38 -16.98 11.19 -6.79
N PRO A 39 -15.66 11.03 -6.93
CA PRO A 39 -14.92 9.99 -6.23
C PRO A 39 -15.03 10.19 -4.71
N VAL A 40 -15.52 9.16 -4.02
CA VAL A 40 -15.72 9.21 -2.56
C VAL A 40 -14.37 9.29 -1.86
N THR A 41 -14.23 10.34 -1.05
CA THR A 41 -13.03 10.65 -0.26
C THR A 41 -13.34 10.65 1.25
N GLY A 42 -12.32 10.84 2.08
CA GLY A 42 -12.46 10.86 3.53
C GLY A 42 -13.22 12.07 4.07
N LYS A 43 -13.75 11.94 5.30
CA LYS A 43 -14.38 13.07 6.01
C LYS A 43 -13.40 14.23 6.23
N LEU A 44 -12.10 13.96 6.24
CA LEU A 44 -11.03 14.96 6.31
C LEU A 44 -10.41 15.27 4.93
N GLY A 45 -11.06 14.84 3.85
CA GLY A 45 -10.59 15.00 2.46
C GLY A 45 -9.73 13.84 1.97
N ASN A 46 -8.99 14.09 0.90
CA ASN A 46 -8.04 13.15 0.32
C ASN A 46 -6.86 12.90 1.27
N ALA A 47 -6.30 11.70 1.21
CA ALA A 47 -4.98 11.45 1.77
C ALA A 47 -3.95 12.36 1.11
N THR A 48 -3.20 13.11 1.94
CA THR A 48 -2.14 14.00 1.48
C THR A 48 -0.87 13.23 1.20
N VAL A 49 -0.09 13.69 0.21
CA VAL A 49 1.28 13.20 0.03
C VAL A 49 2.09 13.53 1.28
N VAL A 50 2.84 12.55 1.80
CA VAL A 50 3.69 12.71 2.98
C VAL A 50 5.10 13.10 2.54
N GLU A 51 5.53 14.27 3.02
CA GLU A 51 6.86 14.83 2.79
C GLU A 51 7.76 14.61 4.03
N ASN A 52 9.07 14.83 3.87
CA ASN A 52 10.04 14.81 4.98
C ASN A 52 10.10 13.46 5.75
N ASN A 53 9.84 12.34 5.06
CA ASN A 53 10.09 11.01 5.60
C ASN A 53 11.60 10.84 5.91
N PRO A 54 11.99 10.41 7.13
CA PRO A 54 13.39 10.32 7.52
C PRO A 54 14.17 9.27 6.68
N PRO A 55 15.24 9.66 5.97
CA PRO A 55 15.98 8.75 5.11
C PRO A 55 16.76 7.71 5.95
N GLY A 56 16.89 6.50 5.41
CA GLY A 56 17.68 5.44 6.03
C GLY A 56 17.06 4.84 7.30
N ILE A 57 15.76 5.03 7.55
CA ILE A 57 15.00 4.25 8.53
C ILE A 57 14.23 3.16 7.79
N VAL A 58 14.50 1.89 8.13
CA VAL A 58 13.79 0.73 7.57
C VAL A 58 12.87 0.15 8.63
N TYR A 59 11.59 0.00 8.29
CA TYR A 59 10.61 -0.75 9.06
C TYR A 59 10.32 -2.08 8.39
N GLN A 60 10.21 -3.15 9.17
CA GLN A 60 9.90 -4.49 8.68
C GLN A 60 8.79 -5.12 9.52
N ALA A 61 7.85 -5.77 8.85
CA ALA A 61 6.88 -6.68 9.46
C ALA A 61 7.09 -8.08 8.88
N THR A 62 7.57 -9.02 9.70
CA THR A 62 7.82 -10.42 9.33
C THR A 62 6.67 -11.30 9.79
N LEU A 63 6.05 -12.06 8.88
CA LEU A 63 4.93 -12.93 9.22
C LEU A 63 5.40 -14.12 10.09
N PRO A 64 4.67 -14.49 11.16
CA PRO A 64 5.06 -15.57 12.06
C PRO A 64 4.93 -16.95 11.40
N ASP A 65 5.65 -17.97 11.90
CA ASP A 65 5.55 -19.34 11.37
C ASP A 65 4.17 -19.98 11.59
N THR A 66 3.36 -19.50 12.53
CA THR A 66 2.04 -20.03 12.88
C THR A 66 0.91 -19.10 12.42
N ALA A 67 -0.06 -19.64 11.68
CA ALA A 67 -1.22 -18.87 11.25
C ALA A 67 -2.18 -18.55 12.40
N PHE A 68 -2.74 -17.34 12.36
CA PHE A 68 -3.91 -16.97 13.16
C PHE A 68 -5.15 -17.74 12.67
N ALA A 69 -5.39 -17.76 11.36
CA ALA A 69 -6.41 -18.61 10.74
C ALA A 69 -5.90 -20.05 10.58
N LYS A 70 -5.90 -20.81 11.68
CA LYS A 70 -5.46 -22.23 11.69
C LYS A 70 -6.22 -23.11 10.68
N SER A 71 -7.48 -22.79 10.37
CA SER A 71 -8.27 -23.47 9.33
C SER A 71 -7.70 -23.34 7.91
N ALA A 72 -6.87 -22.32 7.64
CA ALA A 72 -6.17 -22.15 6.38
C ALA A 72 -4.93 -23.07 6.25
N TYR A 73 -4.44 -23.60 7.38
CA TYR A 73 -3.25 -24.44 7.49
C TYR A 73 -3.52 -25.63 8.44
N PRO A 74 -4.39 -26.58 8.06
CA PRO A 74 -4.76 -27.71 8.91
C PRO A 74 -3.55 -28.56 9.35
N ASP A 75 -2.56 -28.72 8.45
CA ASP A 75 -1.29 -29.42 8.71
C ASP A 75 -0.20 -28.51 9.31
N GLY A 76 -0.54 -27.26 9.62
CA GLY A 76 0.34 -26.28 10.25
C GLY A 76 1.16 -25.39 9.30
N GLY A 77 1.75 -24.36 9.92
CA GLY A 77 2.46 -23.28 9.26
C GLY A 77 1.59 -22.03 9.04
N ASN A 78 2.02 -21.19 8.10
CA ASN A 78 1.41 -19.90 7.77
C ASN A 78 1.79 -19.43 6.37
N VAL A 79 1.24 -18.29 5.94
CA VAL A 79 1.85 -17.43 4.92
C VAL A 79 3.24 -17.02 5.42
N LYS A 80 4.26 -17.18 4.59
CA LYS A 80 5.64 -16.84 4.90
C LYS A 80 6.06 -15.54 4.21
N GLY A 81 7.06 -14.88 4.79
CA GLY A 81 7.70 -13.71 4.21
C GLY A 81 7.46 -12.44 5.03
N GLN A 82 7.63 -11.30 4.39
CA GLN A 82 7.76 -10.01 5.06
C GLN A 82 7.33 -8.85 4.16
N LEU A 83 6.97 -7.75 4.81
CA LEU A 83 6.76 -6.46 4.17
C LEU A 83 7.76 -5.48 4.78
N THR A 84 8.66 -4.94 3.95
CA THR A 84 9.70 -3.98 4.34
C THR A 84 9.40 -2.62 3.73
N ALA A 85 9.79 -1.57 4.43
CA ALA A 85 9.40 -0.21 4.12
C ALA A 85 10.53 0.77 4.47
N VAL A 86 10.85 1.68 3.56
CA VAL A 86 11.86 2.73 3.75
C VAL A 86 11.37 4.03 3.11
N ALA A 87 11.75 5.18 3.65
CA ALA A 87 11.50 6.48 3.01
C ALA A 87 12.03 6.49 1.56
N SER A 88 11.30 7.15 0.65
CA SER A 88 11.84 7.48 -0.68
C SER A 88 13.09 8.38 -0.56
N PRO A 89 14.06 8.32 -1.48
CA PRO A 89 15.30 9.12 -1.39
C PRO A 89 15.11 10.64 -1.37
N ASP A 90 13.97 11.13 -1.87
CA ASP A 90 13.52 12.53 -1.86
C ASP A 90 12.67 12.90 -0.62
N GLY A 91 12.44 11.95 0.30
CA GLY A 91 11.56 12.09 1.46
C GLY A 91 10.06 12.01 1.15
N MET A 92 9.68 11.74 -0.11
CA MET A 92 8.29 11.75 -0.58
C MET A 92 7.70 10.35 -0.55
N GLY A 93 6.86 10.09 0.45
CA GLY A 93 6.29 8.75 0.69
C GLY A 93 7.32 7.68 1.04
N VAL A 94 6.91 6.43 0.81
CA VAL A 94 7.55 5.22 1.34
C VAL A 94 7.64 4.15 0.26
N ILE A 95 8.84 3.62 0.03
CA ILE A 95 9.06 2.44 -0.81
C ILE A 95 8.70 1.20 0.00
N PHE A 96 7.62 0.52 -0.37
CA PHE A 96 7.28 -0.79 0.14
C PHE A 96 7.83 -1.89 -0.76
N ARG A 97 8.44 -2.92 -0.15
CA ARG A 97 8.79 -4.19 -0.79
C ARG A 97 8.03 -5.30 -0.09
N VAL A 98 7.13 -5.95 -0.82
CA VAL A 98 6.26 -7.02 -0.32
C VAL A 98 6.77 -8.35 -0.87
N GLN A 99 6.99 -9.32 0.01
CA GLN A 99 7.43 -10.67 -0.34
C GLN A 99 6.61 -11.67 0.48
N PHE A 100 5.65 -12.34 -0.15
CA PHE A 100 4.81 -13.37 0.49
C PHE A 100 4.85 -14.70 -0.28
N SER A 101 4.80 -15.80 0.43
CA SER A 101 4.76 -17.15 -0.15
C SER A 101 4.00 -18.12 0.77
N LYS A 102 3.72 -19.34 0.28
CA LYS A 102 2.91 -20.34 0.99
C LYS A 102 1.52 -19.78 1.30
N LEU A 103 0.90 -19.09 0.34
CA LEU A 103 -0.48 -18.61 0.47
C LEU A 103 -1.46 -19.80 0.53
N PRO A 104 -2.66 -19.65 1.14
CA PRO A 104 -3.69 -20.67 1.07
C PRO A 104 -4.06 -20.99 -0.39
N LYS A 105 -4.43 -22.23 -0.69
CA LYS A 105 -4.75 -22.63 -2.08
C LYS A 105 -6.11 -22.15 -2.58
N THR A 106 -6.95 -21.61 -1.70
CA THR A 106 -8.28 -21.08 -2.01
C THR A 106 -8.58 -19.83 -1.16
N GLY A 107 -9.62 -19.08 -1.53
CA GLY A 107 -10.05 -17.89 -0.80
C GLY A 107 -9.32 -16.59 -1.15
N GLY A 108 -8.44 -16.61 -2.16
CA GLY A 108 -7.89 -15.40 -2.77
C GLY A 108 -8.78 -14.81 -3.88
N PRO A 109 -8.35 -13.75 -4.60
CA PRO A 109 -7.08 -13.04 -4.41
C PRO A 109 -6.98 -12.43 -3.01
N PHE A 110 -5.83 -12.61 -2.35
CA PHE A 110 -5.66 -12.22 -0.95
C PHE A 110 -5.45 -10.72 -0.83
N LEU A 111 -5.95 -10.14 0.25
CA LEU A 111 -5.77 -8.73 0.58
C LEU A 111 -4.67 -8.60 1.62
N TYR A 112 -4.06 -7.43 1.67
CA TYR A 112 -3.11 -7.05 2.70
C TYR A 112 -3.21 -5.54 2.94
N HIS A 113 -3.27 -5.16 4.21
CA HIS A 113 -3.51 -3.79 4.64
C HIS A 113 -2.64 -3.45 5.85
N ILE A 114 -2.33 -2.16 6.02
CA ILE A 114 -1.81 -1.63 7.28
C ILE A 114 -3.00 -1.40 8.21
N HIS A 115 -2.94 -1.96 9.41
CA HIS A 115 -3.95 -1.80 10.46
C HIS A 115 -3.51 -0.74 11.48
N VAL A 116 -4.42 -0.29 12.35
CA VAL A 116 -4.10 0.80 13.30
C VAL A 116 -3.19 0.37 14.45
N ASP A 117 -3.42 -0.81 15.02
CA ASP A 117 -2.71 -1.24 16.23
C ASP A 117 -1.63 -2.31 15.92
N PRO A 118 -0.55 -2.39 16.71
CA PRO A 118 0.42 -3.48 16.60
C PRO A 118 -0.22 -4.82 16.97
N VAL A 119 0.39 -5.92 16.52
CA VAL A 119 -0.02 -7.27 16.92
C VAL A 119 0.36 -7.48 18.40
N PRO A 120 -0.59 -7.89 19.28
CA PRO A 120 -0.30 -8.23 20.66
C PRO A 120 0.56 -9.51 20.79
N SER A 121 1.11 -9.74 21.99
CA SER A 121 2.01 -10.87 22.28
C SER A 121 1.40 -12.26 22.11
N ASP A 122 0.07 -12.38 22.06
CA ASP A 122 -0.64 -13.64 21.79
C ASP A 122 -0.87 -13.92 20.29
N GLY A 123 -0.43 -13.01 19.40
CA GLY A 123 -0.61 -13.13 17.95
C GLY A 123 -2.04 -12.89 17.47
N ASN A 124 -2.93 -12.33 18.30
CA ASN A 124 -4.33 -12.12 17.94
C ASN A 124 -4.51 -11.02 16.88
N CYS A 125 -4.63 -11.43 15.62
CA CYS A 125 -4.80 -10.50 14.50
C CYS A 125 -6.09 -9.68 14.54
N THR A 126 -7.11 -10.04 15.34
CA THR A 126 -8.30 -9.18 15.52
C THR A 126 -7.98 -7.93 16.34
N ALA A 127 -7.01 -8.01 17.25
CA ALA A 127 -6.62 -6.91 18.12
C ALA A 127 -5.85 -5.78 17.40
N THR A 128 -5.47 -5.96 16.13
CA THR A 128 -4.92 -4.87 15.30
C THR A 128 -5.99 -3.84 14.87
N LEU A 129 -7.27 -4.11 15.20
CA LEU A 129 -8.44 -3.26 14.94
C LEU A 129 -8.64 -2.95 13.44
N ALA A 130 -9.03 -1.73 13.09
CA ALA A 130 -9.37 -1.31 11.71
C ALA A 130 -8.14 -1.03 10.83
N HIS A 131 -8.35 -0.77 9.54
CA HIS A 131 -7.30 -0.27 8.64
C HIS A 131 -6.79 1.12 9.08
N LEU A 132 -5.55 1.43 8.73
CA LEU A 132 -4.95 2.75 8.92
C LEU A 132 -5.68 3.79 8.05
N ASP A 133 -6.56 4.56 8.66
CA ASP A 133 -7.45 5.50 7.96
C ASP A 133 -7.52 6.87 8.65
N PRO A 134 -6.42 7.66 8.64
CA PRO A 134 -6.36 8.95 9.31
C PRO A 134 -7.28 10.01 8.67
N PHE A 135 -7.80 9.78 7.46
CA PHE A 135 -8.71 10.69 6.75
C PHE A 135 -10.19 10.32 6.90
N ILE A 136 -10.48 9.19 7.57
CA ILE A 136 -11.84 8.68 7.83
C ILE A 136 -12.60 8.46 6.52
N ARG A 137 -11.99 7.68 5.62
CA ARG A 137 -12.49 7.30 4.29
C ARG A 137 -13.46 6.12 4.34
N GLY A 138 -13.18 5.13 5.17
CA GLY A 138 -13.93 3.87 5.25
C GLY A 138 -13.65 2.93 4.07
N GLU A 139 -14.32 1.77 4.10
CA GLU A 139 -14.10 0.68 3.14
C GLU A 139 -14.99 0.77 1.89
N THR A 140 -16.14 1.45 1.98
CA THR A 140 -17.16 1.50 0.91
C THR A 140 -17.32 2.93 0.38
N PRO A 141 -17.30 3.16 -0.95
CA PRO A 141 -16.99 2.18 -2.00
C PRO A 141 -15.54 1.70 -1.92
N ALA A 142 -15.23 0.57 -2.54
CA ALA A 142 -13.85 0.04 -2.58
C ALA A 142 -12.84 1.09 -3.08
N CYS A 143 -11.56 0.95 -2.74
CA CYS A 143 -10.52 1.84 -3.26
C CYS A 143 -10.49 1.81 -4.80
N ASN A 144 -10.38 2.98 -5.41
CA ASN A 144 -10.12 3.14 -6.82
C ASN A 144 -8.62 3.38 -7.01
N SER A 145 -7.89 2.39 -7.54
CA SER A 145 -6.44 2.48 -7.77
C SER A 145 -6.03 3.60 -8.73
N SER A 146 -6.95 4.11 -9.56
CA SER A 146 -6.69 5.28 -10.43
C SER A 146 -6.73 6.61 -9.68
N LEU A 147 -7.22 6.62 -8.44
CA LEU A 147 -7.31 7.78 -7.55
C LEU A 147 -6.84 7.38 -6.13
N PRO A 148 -5.58 6.92 -5.95
CA PRO A 148 -5.13 6.32 -4.69
C PRO A 148 -5.18 7.29 -3.49
N GLN A 149 -5.17 8.60 -3.75
CA GLN A 149 -5.37 9.65 -2.74
C GLN A 149 -6.78 9.67 -2.13
N THR A 150 -7.77 9.00 -2.75
CA THR A 150 -9.13 8.87 -2.21
C THR A 150 -9.34 7.54 -1.47
N CYS A 151 -8.27 6.78 -1.19
CA CYS A 151 -8.31 5.50 -0.49
C CYS A 151 -7.83 5.63 0.97
N GLN A 152 -8.06 4.60 1.79
CA GLN A 152 -7.47 4.56 3.14
C GLN A 152 -5.93 4.48 3.01
N VAL A 153 -5.20 5.13 3.92
CA VAL A 153 -3.72 5.11 3.89
C VAL A 153 -3.20 3.67 3.99
N GLY A 154 -3.85 2.82 4.79
CA GLY A 154 -3.51 1.40 4.93
C GLY A 154 -4.03 0.48 3.85
N ASP A 155 -4.85 0.91 2.90
CA ASP A 155 -5.39 0.04 1.85
C ASP A 155 -4.37 -0.17 0.71
N LEU A 156 -3.34 -0.96 1.00
CA LEU A 156 -2.27 -1.29 0.06
C LEU A 156 -2.78 -2.15 -1.10
N SER A 157 -3.69 -3.10 -0.84
CA SER A 157 -4.27 -3.96 -1.89
C SER A 157 -5.17 -3.20 -2.87
N GLY A 158 -5.95 -2.24 -2.37
CA GLY A 158 -6.78 -1.38 -3.19
C GLY A 158 -5.95 -0.44 -4.07
N LYS A 159 -4.84 0.09 -3.55
CA LYS A 159 -3.95 1.00 -4.30
C LYS A 159 -3.03 0.28 -5.29
N TYR A 160 -2.38 -0.81 -4.88
CA TYR A 160 -1.26 -1.43 -5.63
C TYR A 160 -1.55 -2.85 -6.15
N GLY A 161 -2.76 -3.35 -5.95
CA GLY A 161 -3.19 -4.67 -6.40
C GLY A 161 -3.18 -5.73 -5.30
N LYS A 162 -4.06 -6.71 -5.49
CA LYS A 162 -4.26 -7.87 -4.60
C LYS A 162 -3.18 -8.93 -4.83
N ILE A 163 -3.02 -9.84 -3.88
CA ILE A 163 -2.14 -11.01 -4.00
C ILE A 163 -2.85 -12.07 -4.84
N ASP A 164 -2.42 -12.24 -6.09
CA ASP A 164 -3.00 -13.12 -7.10
C ASP A 164 -2.10 -14.30 -7.52
N LYS A 165 -0.87 -14.36 -6.99
CA LYS A 165 0.17 -15.37 -7.25
C LYS A 165 0.84 -15.85 -5.96
N ASP A 166 1.51 -17.00 -6.02
CA ASP A 166 2.28 -17.62 -4.93
C ASP A 166 3.56 -18.22 -5.55
N PRO A 167 4.77 -17.65 -5.31
CA PRO A 167 5.06 -16.49 -4.47
C PRO A 167 4.57 -15.16 -5.06
N PHE A 168 4.31 -14.20 -4.18
CA PHE A 168 3.96 -12.82 -4.50
C PHE A 168 5.09 -11.88 -4.08
N GLU A 169 5.71 -11.27 -5.08
CA GLU A 169 6.74 -10.25 -4.89
C GLU A 169 6.38 -9.02 -5.71
N VAL A 170 6.48 -7.84 -5.08
CA VAL A 170 6.28 -6.52 -5.70
C VAL A 170 7.03 -5.43 -4.93
N THR A 171 7.39 -4.35 -5.61
CA THR A 171 7.90 -3.11 -4.99
C THR A 171 7.16 -1.92 -5.59
N TYR A 172 6.75 -0.96 -4.76
CA TYR A 172 6.06 0.26 -5.19
C TYR A 172 6.31 1.40 -4.20
N VAL A 173 5.99 2.63 -4.62
CA VAL A 173 6.01 3.82 -3.77
C VAL A 173 4.59 4.15 -3.30
N ASP A 174 4.40 4.25 -2.00
CA ASP A 174 3.20 4.77 -1.38
C ASP A 174 3.41 6.22 -0.94
N GLN A 175 2.68 7.14 -1.55
CA GLN A 175 2.80 8.57 -1.26
C GLN A 175 2.12 9.00 0.05
N PHE A 176 1.31 8.14 0.65
CA PHE A 176 0.37 8.49 1.72
C PHE A 176 0.71 7.85 3.07
N ALA A 177 1.41 6.72 3.07
CA ALA A 177 1.99 6.13 4.28
C ALA A 177 3.22 6.94 4.74
N SER A 178 3.56 6.86 6.03
CA SER A 178 4.66 7.65 6.62
C SER A 178 5.61 6.84 7.51
N THR A 179 6.90 7.14 7.37
CA THR A 179 7.96 6.80 8.34
C THR A 179 8.29 7.97 9.29
N LEU A 180 7.73 9.15 9.05
CA LEU A 180 7.80 10.30 9.97
C LEU A 180 6.83 10.08 11.14
N GLU A 181 7.37 10.06 12.37
CA GLU A 181 6.62 9.90 13.61
C GLU A 181 5.70 11.11 13.91
N GLY A 182 4.71 10.89 14.77
CA GLY A 182 3.82 11.95 15.27
C GLY A 182 2.65 12.33 14.36
N ILE A 183 2.61 11.87 13.11
CA ILE A 183 1.47 12.08 12.19
C ILE A 183 0.58 10.85 12.07
N GLY A 184 -0.71 11.04 11.77
CA GLY A 184 -1.69 9.94 11.68
C GLY A 184 -1.31 8.83 10.69
N ALA A 185 -0.63 9.19 9.60
CA ALA A 185 -0.15 8.28 8.55
C ALA A 185 1.09 7.44 8.96
N PHE A 186 1.71 7.69 10.10
CA PHE A 186 2.85 6.92 10.58
C PHE A 186 2.47 5.45 10.76
N PHE A 187 3.17 4.53 10.10
CA PHE A 187 2.88 3.08 10.20
C PHE A 187 3.89 2.29 11.05
N GLY A 188 5.01 2.91 11.45
CA GLY A 188 6.14 2.20 12.05
C GLY A 188 5.87 1.56 13.43
N ASN A 189 4.80 1.97 14.11
CA ASN A 189 4.32 1.39 15.37
C ASN A 189 3.04 0.54 15.21
N ARG A 190 2.70 0.14 13.99
CA ARG A 190 1.43 -0.53 13.65
C ARG A 190 1.66 -1.97 13.17
N SER A 191 0.71 -2.53 12.42
CA SER A 191 0.83 -3.88 11.86
C SER A 191 0.39 -3.96 10.40
N VAL A 192 0.88 -4.97 9.69
CA VAL A 192 0.28 -5.48 8.45
C VAL A 192 -0.59 -6.70 8.78
N VAL A 193 -1.72 -6.83 8.11
CA VAL A 193 -2.59 -8.03 8.16
C VAL A 193 -2.79 -8.53 6.74
N VAL A 194 -2.71 -9.84 6.54
CA VAL A 194 -3.07 -10.53 5.29
C VAL A 194 -4.44 -11.18 5.48
N HIS A 195 -5.33 -11.04 4.50
CA HIS A 195 -6.72 -11.49 4.55
C HIS A 195 -7.09 -12.34 3.34
N PHE A 196 -8.08 -13.20 3.54
CA PHE A 196 -8.88 -13.75 2.44
C PHE A 196 -9.63 -12.65 1.68
N ALA A 197 -10.10 -12.96 0.47
CA ALA A 197 -10.92 -12.08 -0.34
C ALA A 197 -12.24 -11.65 0.36
N ASN A 198 -12.70 -12.42 1.34
CA ASN A 198 -13.86 -12.12 2.19
C ASN A 198 -13.50 -11.32 3.47
N THR A 199 -12.36 -10.62 3.47
CA THR A 199 -11.76 -9.82 4.56
C THR A 199 -11.42 -10.58 5.86
N THR A 200 -11.62 -11.90 5.94
CA THR A 200 -11.20 -12.71 7.10
C THR A 200 -9.67 -12.71 7.23
N ARG A 201 -9.16 -12.35 8.41
CA ARG A 201 -7.72 -12.23 8.72
C ARG A 201 -7.07 -13.61 8.73
N ILE A 202 -5.98 -13.79 7.97
CA ILE A 202 -5.20 -15.04 7.89
C ILE A 202 -4.04 -15.00 8.89
N THR A 203 -3.28 -13.90 8.85
CA THR A 203 -2.05 -13.67 9.60
C THR A 203 -1.76 -12.18 9.68
N CYS A 204 -0.87 -11.78 10.59
CA CYS A 204 -0.49 -10.42 10.84
C CYS A 204 0.92 -10.34 11.43
N ALA A 205 1.56 -9.18 11.29
CA ALA A 205 2.84 -8.89 11.92
C ALA A 205 2.94 -7.39 12.25
N SER A 206 3.50 -7.06 13.41
CA SER A 206 3.85 -5.68 13.76
C SER A 206 5.01 -5.19 12.89
N PHE A 207 4.98 -3.92 12.52
CA PHE A 207 6.18 -3.25 12.05
C PHE A 207 7.14 -3.01 13.23
N ALA A 208 8.42 -3.20 12.98
CA ALA A 208 9.50 -2.80 13.87
C ALA A 208 10.59 -2.13 13.04
N GLN A 209 11.25 -1.12 13.61
CA GLN A 209 12.46 -0.56 13.00
C GLN A 209 13.58 -1.61 13.04
N VAL A 210 14.16 -1.94 11.90
CA VAL A 210 15.37 -2.77 11.84
C VAL A 210 16.60 -1.88 11.86
N ALA A 211 17.63 -2.29 12.61
CA ALA A 211 18.90 -1.57 12.60
C ALA A 211 19.53 -1.61 11.20
N ASN A 212 20.22 -0.53 10.83
CA ASN A 212 20.94 -0.42 9.55
C ASN A 212 22.15 -1.37 9.54
N GLY A 213 21.89 -2.65 9.24
CA GLY A 213 22.88 -3.73 9.25
C GLY A 213 22.53 -4.96 8.42
N ASP A 214 21.24 -5.23 8.11
CA ASP A 214 20.84 -6.42 7.34
C ASP A 214 19.61 -6.21 6.41
N GLY A 215 19.02 -5.00 6.42
CA GLY A 215 17.91 -4.64 5.54
C GLY A 215 18.36 -4.38 4.10
N GLY A 216 18.82 -5.43 3.42
CA GLY A 216 19.47 -5.40 2.11
C GLY A 216 18.67 -4.68 1.01
N LEU A 217 18.88 -3.37 0.89
CA LEU A 217 18.64 -2.66 -0.35
C LEU A 217 19.70 -3.14 -1.35
N PRO A 218 19.33 -3.67 -2.54
CA PRO A 218 20.30 -3.85 -3.59
C PRO A 218 20.78 -2.46 -4.02
N ALA A 219 21.98 -2.09 -3.56
CA ALA A 219 22.71 -0.98 -4.14
C ALA A 219 22.87 -1.25 -5.64
N SER A 220 22.62 -0.23 -6.46
CA SER A 220 22.85 -0.31 -7.89
C SER A 220 24.28 -0.76 -8.17
N SER A 221 24.43 -1.77 -9.02
CA SER A 221 25.68 -2.50 -9.24
C SER A 221 26.90 -1.59 -9.41
N GLY A 222 27.79 -1.60 -8.42
CA GLY A 222 28.98 -0.75 -8.38
C GLY A 222 30.11 -1.39 -7.59
N CYS A 223 30.85 -2.29 -8.25
CA CYS A 223 32.11 -2.89 -7.82
C CYS A 223 32.07 -3.79 -6.56
N SER A 224 32.10 -5.10 -6.79
CA SER A 224 32.39 -6.12 -5.77
C SER A 224 33.85 -6.04 -5.29
N ALA A 225 34.07 -6.17 -3.98
CA ALA A 225 35.37 -6.60 -3.43
C ALA A 225 35.12 -7.32 -2.10
N GLU A 226 35.35 -8.63 -2.08
CA GLU A 226 35.26 -9.45 -0.86
C GLU A 226 36.64 -9.52 -0.19
N SER A 227 36.67 -9.13 1.09
CA SER A 227 37.60 -9.55 2.15
C SER A 227 39.06 -9.94 1.79
N ALA A 228 40.01 -9.02 2.06
CA ALA A 228 41.32 -9.39 2.62
C ALA A 228 42.01 -8.23 3.37
N THR A 229 42.18 -8.42 4.69
CA THR A 229 43.39 -8.14 5.49
C THR A 229 44.25 -6.89 5.18
N SER A 230 44.18 -5.89 6.07
CA SER A 230 45.19 -4.87 6.41
C SER A 230 46.37 -4.59 5.46
N SER A 231 46.46 -3.36 4.92
CA SER A 231 47.58 -2.41 5.16
C SER A 231 47.45 -1.11 4.35
N SER A 232 47.74 0.02 5.02
CA SER A 232 48.22 1.31 4.47
C SER A 232 47.82 1.73 3.04
N CYS A 233 46.92 2.71 2.94
CA CYS A 233 46.78 3.55 1.75
C CYS A 233 48.08 4.36 1.52
N SER A 234 48.65 4.32 0.33
CA SER A 234 49.78 5.20 -0.06
C SER A 234 49.70 5.53 -1.55
N SER A 235 49.20 6.71 -1.84
CA SER A 235 49.10 7.26 -3.20
C SER A 235 50.48 7.73 -3.69
N THR A 236 51.17 6.90 -4.49
CA THR A 236 52.35 7.33 -5.23
C THR A 236 51.95 7.69 -6.65
N GLY A 237 52.24 8.92 -7.08
CA GLY A 237 51.89 9.40 -8.41
C GLY A 237 52.95 9.09 -9.47
N THR A 238 52.47 8.79 -10.68
CA THR A 238 53.21 8.82 -11.95
C THR A 238 52.24 9.37 -13.00
N GLY A 239 52.56 10.34 -13.84
CA GLY A 239 53.88 10.79 -14.28
C GLY A 239 53.97 10.59 -15.79
N VAL A 240 53.53 11.57 -16.58
CA VAL A 240 53.59 11.55 -18.05
C VAL A 240 54.21 12.87 -18.53
N LEU A 241 55.02 12.77 -19.59
CA LEU A 241 56.10 13.70 -19.91
C LEU A 241 55.68 14.89 -20.80
N ALA A 242 56.44 15.98 -20.68
CA ALA A 242 56.35 17.18 -21.52
C ALA A 242 57.06 17.02 -22.88
N PRO A 243 56.97 18.04 -23.75
CA PRO A 243 58.23 18.68 -24.15
C PRO A 243 58.25 20.23 -24.05
N THR A 244 59.48 20.74 -23.93
CA THR A 244 59.99 22.13 -24.10
C THR A 244 59.33 22.93 -25.24
N ALA A 245 59.20 24.27 -25.24
CA ALA A 245 59.70 25.37 -24.39
C ALA A 245 58.65 26.56 -24.40
N SER A 246 58.84 27.84 -24.03
CA SER A 246 60.04 28.68 -23.72
C SER A 246 59.66 29.91 -22.84
N SER A 247 60.53 30.93 -22.74
CA SER A 247 60.48 32.03 -21.76
C SER A 247 59.78 33.34 -22.19
N ASN A 248 58.92 33.91 -21.31
CA ASN A 248 58.87 35.33 -20.86
C ASN A 248 57.65 35.53 -19.94
N LEU A 249 57.80 36.00 -18.70
CA LEU A 249 57.94 37.40 -18.26
C LEU A 249 56.68 38.27 -18.53
N THR A 250 55.89 38.54 -17.47
CA THR A 250 55.41 39.88 -17.04
C THR A 250 54.27 39.75 -16.00
N THR A 251 54.50 40.25 -14.79
CA THR A 251 53.47 40.61 -13.79
C THR A 251 52.87 41.98 -14.13
N PRO A 252 51.60 42.28 -13.78
CA PRO A 252 51.40 42.95 -12.49
C PRO A 252 50.11 42.54 -11.75
N ALA A 253 50.13 42.75 -10.43
CA ALA A 253 48.94 42.81 -9.58
C ALA A 253 48.61 44.28 -9.25
N LEU A 254 47.33 44.63 -9.05
CA LEU A 254 46.92 45.62 -8.02
C LEU A 254 45.39 45.64 -7.77
N SER A 255 45.03 45.78 -6.47
CA SER A 255 43.95 46.59 -5.84
C SER A 255 42.63 46.86 -6.63
N THR A 256 41.42 46.85 -6.04
CA THR A 256 40.96 47.56 -4.81
C THR A 256 39.56 46.99 -4.48
N GLY A 257 39.16 46.64 -3.25
CA GLY A 257 38.82 47.53 -2.14
C GLY A 257 37.38 48.08 -2.26
N GLY A 258 36.47 47.65 -1.38
CA GLY A 258 35.06 48.10 -1.35
C GLY A 258 34.33 47.61 -0.07
N ALA A 259 33.59 48.49 0.60
CA ALA A 259 33.16 48.29 1.99
C ALA A 259 31.66 47.98 2.19
N ARG A 260 31.38 47.43 3.38
CA ARG A 260 30.09 47.22 4.08
C ARG A 260 29.13 48.43 3.98
N PRO A 261 27.80 48.20 3.98
CA PRO A 261 27.01 48.65 5.13
C PRO A 261 26.03 47.60 5.70
N THR A 262 25.54 47.87 6.90
CA THR A 262 24.65 47.02 7.72
C THR A 262 23.20 47.47 7.65
N THR A 263 22.25 46.53 7.63
CA THR A 263 20.85 46.73 8.09
C THR A 263 20.35 45.39 8.66
N THR A 264 20.18 45.18 9.98
CA THR A 264 19.09 45.61 10.89
C THR A 264 17.68 45.09 10.57
N GLY A 265 17.14 44.25 11.46
CA GLY A 265 15.70 43.93 11.57
C GLY A 265 15.17 42.90 10.55
N THR A 266 14.17 42.07 10.83
CA THR A 266 13.21 42.11 11.96
C THR A 266 12.67 40.70 12.24
N ALA A 267 12.45 40.35 13.51
CA ALA A 267 11.75 39.11 13.88
C ALA A 267 10.24 39.23 13.67
N SER A 268 9.55 38.12 13.37
CA SER A 268 8.07 38.02 13.36
C SER A 268 7.64 36.70 14.02
N PRO A 269 6.55 36.66 14.82
CA PRO A 269 6.41 35.66 15.88
C PRO A 269 5.57 34.43 15.53
N SER A 270 5.82 33.36 16.31
CA SER A 270 4.97 32.17 16.42
C SER A 270 3.64 32.47 17.12
N PRO A 271 2.49 31.96 16.64
CA PRO A 271 1.28 31.85 17.43
C PRO A 271 1.31 30.55 18.26
N SER A 272 1.25 30.69 19.59
CA SER A 272 1.11 29.54 20.51
C SER A 272 -0.36 29.13 20.68
N GLN A 273 -0.55 27.91 21.18
CA GLN A 273 -1.83 27.23 21.35
C GLN A 273 -2.85 28.01 22.20
N ALA A 274 -4.11 27.98 21.80
CA ALA A 274 -5.25 28.40 22.63
C ALA A 274 -6.03 27.17 23.10
N VAL A 275 -5.84 26.79 24.37
CA VAL A 275 -6.69 25.83 25.07
C VAL A 275 -7.99 26.50 25.50
N VAL A 276 -9.14 25.99 25.07
CA VAL A 276 -10.46 26.41 25.57
C VAL A 276 -11.14 25.26 26.31
N SER A 277 -10.94 25.24 27.63
CA SER A 277 -11.68 24.37 28.54
C SER A 277 -12.97 25.07 28.95
N ALA A 278 -14.11 24.57 28.46
CA ALA A 278 -15.44 24.96 28.93
C ALA A 278 -16.21 23.70 29.36
N GLY A 279 -16.21 23.41 30.66
CA GLY A 279 -17.03 22.37 31.24
C GLY A 279 -18.41 22.93 31.62
N THR A 280 -19.48 22.30 31.14
CA THR A 280 -20.83 22.52 31.68
C THR A 280 -21.50 21.17 31.93
N SER A 281 -21.66 20.82 33.21
CA SER A 281 -22.36 19.63 33.64
C SER A 281 -23.86 19.79 33.47
N VAL A 282 -24.51 18.89 32.74
CA VAL A 282 -25.97 18.68 32.82
C VAL A 282 -26.25 17.19 33.02
N ARG A 283 -26.75 16.84 34.21
CA ARG A 283 -27.42 15.57 34.49
C ARG A 283 -28.89 15.84 34.73
N LEU A 284 -29.78 15.20 33.97
CA LEU A 284 -30.97 14.46 34.44
C LEU A 284 -31.76 13.93 33.22
N GLY A 285 -32.41 12.77 33.36
CA GLY A 285 -33.35 12.28 32.34
C GLY A 285 -33.29 10.77 32.10
N SER A 286 -33.69 9.98 33.09
CA SER A 286 -33.84 8.52 32.94
C SER A 286 -35.03 8.18 32.03
N ALA A 287 -34.82 7.30 31.04
CA ALA A 287 -35.90 6.57 30.38
C ALA A 287 -35.43 5.16 30.02
N ALA A 288 -35.99 4.14 30.68
CA ALA A 288 -35.65 2.75 30.43
C ALA A 288 -36.39 2.23 29.18
N GLY A 289 -35.63 1.93 28.12
CA GLY A 289 -36.14 1.29 26.89
C GLY A 289 -35.63 -0.15 26.79
N VAL A 290 -36.24 -1.08 27.53
CA VAL A 290 -35.89 -2.51 27.45
C VAL A 290 -36.53 -3.11 26.20
N ILE A 291 -35.75 -3.22 25.12
CA ILE A 291 -36.18 -3.95 23.92
C ILE A 291 -36.00 -5.45 24.17
N ALA A 292 -37.10 -6.12 24.56
CA ALA A 292 -37.13 -7.56 24.71
C ALA A 292 -37.15 -8.23 23.32
N PHE A 293 -36.03 -8.86 22.93
CA PHE A 293 -36.01 -9.78 21.81
C PHE A 293 -36.63 -11.11 22.25
N ALA A 294 -37.82 -11.41 21.72
CA ALA A 294 -38.48 -12.69 21.94
C ALA A 294 -37.74 -13.82 21.21
N ALA A 295 -37.09 -14.70 21.96
CA ALA A 295 -36.52 -15.93 21.43
C ALA A 295 -37.64 -16.97 21.23
N ALA A 296 -38.07 -17.18 19.98
CA ALA A 296 -38.98 -18.26 19.64
C ALA A 296 -38.23 -19.60 19.62
N ILE A 297 -38.25 -20.30 20.75
CA ILE A 297 -37.83 -21.71 20.82
C ILE A 297 -38.95 -22.57 20.21
N MET A 298 -38.71 -23.11 19.02
CA MET A 298 -39.50 -24.20 18.45
C MET A 298 -38.73 -25.51 18.64
N PHE A 299 -39.33 -26.44 19.39
CA PHE A 299 -38.87 -27.82 19.52
C PHE A 299 -40.06 -28.76 19.37
N MET A 300 -39.83 -29.90 18.70
CA MET A 300 -40.75 -31.03 18.50
C MET A 300 -41.95 -30.81 17.55
N LEU A 301 -41.79 -31.29 16.31
CA LEU A 301 -42.11 -32.70 16.01
C LEU A 301 -40.88 -33.39 15.40
#